data_AF-Q90XJ2-F1
#
_entry.id   AF-Q90XJ2-F1
#
_cell.length_a   1.000
_cell.length_b   1.000
_cell.length_c   1.000
_cell.angle_alpha   90.00
_cell.angle_beta   90.00
_cell.angle_gamma   90.00
#
_symmetry.space_group_name_H-M   'P 1'
#
loop_
_entity.id
_entity.type
_entity.pdbx_description
1 polymer ?
#
loop_
_entity_poly.entity_id
_entity_poly.type
_entity_poly.pdbx_seq_one_letter_code
_entity_poly.pdbx_strand_id
1 'polypeptide(L)'
;FGQKGWPKRACPTGVFNVRYKQGELKLRPVSFCNDSCYLPPLRCPAVTQLAPENPESCETEQYLIHGGKTPNNELSDRLYIMSLESRGCNKKVTLQCVEKELVGEIPQARYGHTINMVYSHGKRACVLFGGRSYMPPGQRTTENWNSMTDCSPHVYLIDLEFGCCTS
;
A
#
# COMPACT_ATOMS: atom_id res chain seq x y z
N PHE A 1 -5.68 4.27 7.44
CA PHE A 1 -6.06 3.39 6.32
C PHE A 1 -6.33 1.98 6.85
N GLY A 2 -7.09 1.13 6.15
CA GLY A 2 -7.36 -0.25 6.59
C GLY A 2 -8.56 -0.42 7.54
N GLN A 3 -9.68 0.25 7.27
CA GLN A 3 -10.89 0.13 8.09
C GLN A 3 -11.51 -1.28 8.07
N LYS A 4 -12.35 -1.61 9.07
CA LYS A 4 -13.11 -2.86 9.10
C LYS A 4 -14.20 -2.86 8.01
N GLY A 5 -14.19 -3.88 7.16
CA GLY A 5 -15.14 -4.04 6.05
C GLY A 5 -14.93 -3.00 4.94
N TRP A 6 -15.79 -3.05 3.92
CA TRP A 6 -15.73 -2.13 2.78
C TRP A 6 -16.04 -0.67 3.16
N PRO A 7 -15.47 0.32 2.42
CA PRO A 7 -15.76 1.74 2.61
C PRO A 7 -17.27 2.02 2.63
N LYS A 8 -17.68 2.94 3.50
CA LYS A 8 -19.09 3.32 3.67
C LYS A 8 -19.34 4.66 3.01
N ARG A 9 -20.60 4.99 2.70
CA ARG A 9 -20.98 6.28 2.10
C ARG A 9 -20.49 7.50 2.90
N ALA A 10 -20.35 7.38 4.22
CA ALA A 10 -19.80 8.43 5.08
C ALA A 10 -18.30 8.73 4.82
N CYS A 11 -17.54 7.76 4.32
CA CYS A 11 -16.14 7.90 3.93
C CYS A 11 -15.84 6.90 2.79
N PRO A 12 -16.10 7.29 1.53
CA PRO A 12 -16.02 6.37 0.40
C PRO A 12 -14.59 5.94 0.06
N THR A 13 -13.58 6.71 0.49
CA THR A 13 -12.16 6.37 0.31
C THR A 13 -11.65 5.33 1.32
N GLY A 14 -12.33 5.18 2.46
CA GLY A 14 -11.84 4.36 3.58
C GLY A 14 -10.55 4.88 4.24
N VAL A 15 -10.14 6.10 3.91
CA VAL A 15 -8.97 6.79 4.47
C VAL A 15 -9.42 7.92 5.37
N PHE A 16 -8.81 8.03 6.54
CA PHE A 16 -9.16 9.01 7.56
C PHE A 16 -7.94 9.79 7.98
N ASN A 17 -8.12 11.10 8.15
CA ASN A 17 -7.18 11.94 8.86
C ASN A 17 -7.41 11.75 10.36
N VAL A 18 -6.34 11.44 11.08
CA VAL A 18 -6.35 11.14 12.51
C VAL A 18 -5.95 12.39 13.28
N ARG A 19 -6.84 12.89 14.13
CA ARG A 19 -6.56 14.03 15.01
C ARG A 19 -6.73 13.61 16.46
N TYR A 20 -5.64 13.62 17.21
CA TYR A 20 -5.65 13.41 18.65
C TYR A 20 -5.47 14.74 19.37
N LYS A 21 -6.44 15.16 20.19
CA LYS A 21 -6.35 16.36 21.03
C LYS A 21 -7.13 16.17 22.32
N GLN A 22 -6.56 16.62 23.44
CA GLN A 22 -7.21 16.60 24.76
C GLN A 22 -7.76 15.22 25.14
N GLY A 23 -7.01 14.15 24.86
CA GLY A 23 -7.45 12.77 25.14
C GLY A 23 -8.44 12.19 24.13
N GLU A 24 -8.96 12.99 23.19
CA GLU A 24 -9.96 12.55 22.22
C GLU A 24 -9.33 12.28 20.84
N LEU A 25 -9.63 11.10 20.28
CA LEU A 25 -9.25 10.71 18.93
C LEU A 25 -10.41 10.96 17.96
N LYS A 26 -10.23 11.87 17.00
CA LYS A 26 -11.20 12.16 15.94
C LYS A 26 -10.69 11.66 14.60
N LEU A 27 -11.54 10.92 13.89
CA LEU A 27 -11.32 10.50 12.51
C LEU A 27 -12.12 11.42 11.58
N ARG A 28 -11.45 12.03 10.61
CA ARG A 28 -12.09 12.85 9.57
C ARG A 28 -11.95 12.17 8.22
N PRO A 29 -13.05 11.97 7.46
CA PRO A 29 -12.97 11.43 6.11
C PRO A 29 -12.03 12.24 5.22
N VAL A 30 -11.23 11.55 4.41
CA VAL A 30 -10.33 12.15 3.42
C VAL A 30 -10.90 11.95 2.02
N SER A 31 -10.81 12.96 1.17
CA SER A 31 -11.21 12.88 -0.23
C SER A 31 -10.03 12.51 -1.12
N PHE A 32 -10.31 11.84 -2.22
CA PHE A 32 -9.34 11.63 -3.30
C PHE A 32 -9.53 12.64 -4.42
N CYS A 33 -8.47 12.95 -5.16
CA CYS A 33 -8.56 13.72 -6.40
C CYS A 33 -9.16 12.87 -7.53
N ASN A 34 -9.53 13.52 -8.64
CA ASN A 34 -10.25 12.88 -9.74
C ASN A 34 -9.44 11.78 -10.43
N ASP A 35 -8.11 11.92 -10.47
CA ASP A 35 -7.22 10.98 -11.14
C ASP A 35 -6.81 9.80 -10.24
N SER A 36 -7.43 9.67 -9.06
CA SER A 36 -7.13 8.59 -8.13
C SER A 36 -7.88 7.30 -8.44
N CYS A 37 -7.19 6.18 -8.26
CA CYS A 37 -7.83 4.89 -8.04
C CYS A 37 -8.36 4.77 -6.60
N TYR A 38 -9.40 3.97 -6.40
CA TYR A 38 -9.87 3.60 -5.06
C TYR A 38 -9.26 2.25 -4.66
N LEU A 39 -8.42 2.27 -3.63
CA LEU A 39 -7.84 1.05 -3.06
C LEU A 39 -8.76 0.40 -2.00
N PRO A 40 -8.79 -0.95 -1.90
CA PRO A 40 -9.53 -1.63 -0.84
C PRO A 40 -8.88 -1.36 0.53
N PRO A 41 -9.63 -1.48 1.66
CA PRO A 41 -9.04 -1.37 2.99
C PRO A 41 -8.25 -2.63 3.31
N LEU A 42 -6.94 -2.56 3.04
CA LEU A 42 -5.99 -3.64 3.21
C LEU A 42 -5.59 -3.80 4.68
N ARG A 43 -5.59 -5.05 5.16
CA ARG A 43 -5.07 -5.42 6.49
C ARG A 43 -3.64 -5.95 6.35
N CYS A 44 -2.75 -5.45 7.20
CA CYS A 44 -1.32 -5.79 7.21
C CYS A 44 -0.63 -5.70 5.83
N PRO A 45 -0.82 -4.61 5.06
CA PRO A 45 0.00 -4.35 3.88
C PRO A 45 1.44 -4.01 4.32
N ALA A 46 2.39 -4.11 3.39
CA ALA A 46 3.69 -3.50 3.59
C ALA A 46 3.60 -2.02 3.20
N VAL A 47 4.17 -1.15 4.04
CA VAL A 47 4.11 0.30 3.85
C VAL A 47 5.50 0.88 4.02
N THR A 48 5.90 1.78 3.14
CA THR A 48 7.12 2.56 3.29
C THR A 48 6.94 3.99 2.81
N GLN A 49 7.73 4.90 3.36
CA GLN A 49 7.75 6.30 2.94
C GLN A 49 8.70 6.44 1.75
N LEU A 50 8.27 7.17 0.73
CA LEU A 50 9.13 7.65 -0.34
C LEU A 50 9.69 9.00 0.08
N ALA A 51 11.02 9.09 0.18
CA ALA A 51 11.65 10.39 0.32
C ALA A 51 11.57 11.10 -1.04
N PRO A 52 11.39 12.43 -1.05
CA PRO A 52 11.44 13.22 -2.28
C PRO A 52 12.81 13.03 -2.96
N GLU A 53 12.83 12.99 -4.30
CA GLU A 53 14.08 12.83 -5.04
C GLU A 53 15.04 14.00 -4.80
N ASN A 54 14.48 15.20 -4.64
CA ASN A 54 15.19 16.40 -4.28
C ASN A 54 14.68 16.95 -2.94
N PRO A 55 15.53 17.10 -1.91
CA PRO A 55 15.14 17.73 -0.64
C PRO A 55 14.65 19.18 -0.78
N GLU A 56 15.03 19.85 -1.87
CA GLU A 56 14.63 21.22 -2.22
C GLU A 56 13.34 21.28 -3.06
N SER A 57 12.87 20.13 -3.56
CA SER A 57 11.64 20.07 -4.34
C SER A 57 10.41 20.20 -3.43
N CYS A 58 9.36 20.84 -3.93
CA CYS A 58 8.06 20.91 -3.25
C CYS A 58 7.27 19.58 -3.35
N GLU A 59 7.94 18.48 -3.73
CA GLU A 59 7.30 17.18 -3.85
C GLU A 59 6.75 16.75 -2.49
N THR A 60 5.47 16.41 -2.49
CA THR A 60 4.78 16.03 -1.28
C THR A 60 5.20 14.64 -0.81
N GLU A 61 5.20 14.43 0.50
CA GLU A 61 5.46 13.10 1.08
C GLU A 61 4.56 12.04 0.41
N GLN A 62 5.18 11.01 -0.15
CA GLN A 62 4.47 9.89 -0.76
C GLN A 62 4.69 8.62 0.07
N TYR A 63 3.71 7.72 0.02
CA TYR A 63 3.73 6.45 0.72
C TYR A 63 3.46 5.33 -0.28
N LEU A 64 4.26 4.28 -0.22
CA LEU A 64 3.98 3.04 -0.92
C LEU A 64 3.17 2.12 -0.03
N ILE A 65 2.19 1.45 -0.63
CA ILE A 65 1.38 0.43 0.01
C ILE A 65 1.37 -0.78 -0.92
N HIS A 66 1.94 -1.90 -0.48
CA HIS A 66 1.95 -3.15 -1.25
C HIS A 66 1.22 -4.26 -0.51
N GLY A 67 0.37 -4.97 -1.26
CA GLY A 67 -0.28 -6.21 -0.83
C GLY A 67 -1.19 -6.07 0.38
N GLY A 68 -1.25 -7.08 1.25
CA GLY A 68 -2.19 -7.11 2.37
C GLY A 68 -3.50 -7.84 2.05
N LYS A 69 -4.35 -8.00 3.06
CA LYS A 69 -5.63 -8.73 2.94
C LYS A 69 -6.81 -7.80 2.70
N THR A 70 -7.63 -8.09 1.69
CA THR A 70 -8.88 -7.37 1.41
C THR A 70 -9.97 -7.70 2.46
N PRO A 71 -11.09 -6.96 2.52
CA PRO A 71 -12.24 -7.34 3.35
C PRO A 71 -12.74 -8.77 3.14
N ASN A 72 -12.63 -9.29 1.92
CA ASN A 72 -13.05 -10.65 1.55
C ASN A 72 -11.96 -11.70 1.83
N ASN A 73 -10.89 -11.33 2.54
CA ASN A 73 -9.73 -12.17 2.81
C ASN A 73 -8.90 -12.56 1.57
N GLU A 74 -9.11 -11.97 0.40
CA GLU A 74 -8.18 -12.11 -0.72
C GLU A 74 -6.86 -11.40 -0.41
N LEU A 75 -5.76 -11.88 -0.99
CA LEU A 75 -4.46 -11.21 -0.90
C LEU A 75 -4.31 -10.30 -2.12
N SER A 76 -3.87 -9.07 -1.90
CA SER A 76 -3.47 -8.18 -2.98
C SER A 76 -1.98 -8.41 -3.29
N ASP A 77 -1.65 -8.30 -4.57
CA ASP A 77 -0.31 -8.19 -5.15
C ASP A 77 -0.04 -6.77 -5.72
N ARG A 78 -1.01 -5.87 -5.57
CA ARG A 78 -0.94 -4.52 -6.15
C ARG A 78 -0.06 -3.60 -5.32
N LEU A 79 0.60 -2.68 -6.02
CA LEU A 79 1.35 -1.58 -5.45
C LEU A 79 0.58 -0.28 -5.65
N TYR A 80 0.37 0.46 -4.56
CA TYR A 80 -0.26 1.78 -4.59
C TYR A 80 0.72 2.85 -4.12
N ILE A 81 0.74 3.98 -4.81
CA ILE A 81 1.44 5.20 -4.42
C ILE A 81 0.38 6.17 -3.91
N MET A 82 0.52 6.59 -2.65
CA MET A 82 -0.36 7.57 -2.02
C MET A 82 0.40 8.85 -1.75
N SER A 83 -0.03 9.96 -2.34
CA SER A 83 0.60 11.28 -2.20
C SER A 83 -0.41 12.31 -1.70
N LEU A 84 0.10 13.40 -1.11
CA LEU A 84 -0.73 14.55 -0.80
C LEU A 84 -0.90 15.39 -2.06
N GLU A 85 -2.16 15.59 -2.48
CA GLU A 85 -2.49 16.42 -3.64
C GLU A 85 -2.64 17.89 -3.23
N SER A 86 -3.51 18.16 -2.26
CA SER A 86 -3.79 19.54 -1.83
C SER A 86 -4.25 19.65 -0.39
N ARG A 87 -4.00 20.83 0.18
CA ARG A 87 -4.52 21.26 1.47
C ARG A 87 -5.48 22.43 1.23
N GLY A 88 -6.77 22.12 1.17
CA GLY A 88 -7.82 23.13 0.97
C GLY A 88 -8.16 23.91 2.24
N CYS A 89 -9.15 24.80 2.11
CA CYS A 89 -9.69 25.57 3.24
C CYS A 89 -10.10 24.66 4.41
N ASN A 90 -10.00 25.18 5.64
CA ASN A 90 -10.34 24.47 6.88
C ASN A 90 -9.55 23.17 7.13
N LYS A 91 -8.32 23.08 6.62
CA LYS A 91 -7.45 21.89 6.74
C LYS A 91 -8.04 20.65 6.08
N LYS A 92 -8.85 20.83 5.04
CA LYS A 92 -9.32 19.73 4.19
C LYS A 92 -8.12 19.16 3.44
N VAL A 93 -7.89 17.87 3.56
CA VAL A 93 -6.82 17.16 2.86
C VAL A 93 -7.44 16.39 1.70
N THR A 94 -6.86 16.57 0.52
CA THR A 94 -7.13 15.74 -0.66
C THR A 94 -5.87 14.93 -0.93
N LEU A 95 -6.01 13.62 -1.08
CA LEU A 95 -4.91 12.73 -1.44
C LEU A 95 -5.06 12.29 -2.91
N GLN A 96 -3.96 11.89 -3.50
CA GLN A 96 -3.96 11.13 -4.74
C GLN A 96 -3.52 9.70 -4.43
N CYS A 97 -4.23 8.72 -5.02
CA CYS A 97 -3.85 7.31 -4.94
C CYS A 97 -3.70 6.75 -6.35
N VAL A 98 -2.52 6.30 -6.72
CA VAL A 98 -2.23 5.71 -8.03
C VAL A 98 -1.85 4.25 -7.85
N GLU A 99 -2.47 3.36 -8.61
CA GLU A 99 -2.02 1.98 -8.72
C GLU A 99 -0.83 1.95 -9.67
N LYS A 100 0.33 1.51 -9.18
CA LYS A 100 1.54 1.32 -9.99
C LYS A 100 1.53 -0.11 -10.52
N GLU A 101 1.44 -0.25 -11.83
CA GLU A 101 1.59 -1.54 -12.50
C GLU A 101 2.99 -2.11 -12.28
N LEU A 102 3.06 -3.40 -11.98
CA LEU A 102 4.30 -4.15 -11.79
C LEU A 102 4.49 -5.12 -12.96
N VAL A 103 5.72 -5.27 -13.42
CA VAL A 103 6.10 -6.17 -14.53
C VAL A 103 7.37 -6.96 -14.20
N GLY A 104 7.61 -8.06 -14.91
CA GLY A 104 8.77 -8.94 -14.65
C GLY A 104 8.48 -9.99 -13.59
N GLU A 105 9.42 -10.20 -12.66
CA GLU A 105 9.32 -11.22 -11.61
C GLU A 105 8.50 -10.70 -10.43
N ILE A 106 7.20 -10.52 -10.65
CA ILE A 106 6.28 -9.91 -9.68
C ILE A 106 6.20 -10.80 -8.41
N PRO A 107 6.34 -10.24 -7.20
CA PRO A 107 6.13 -10.99 -5.97
C PRO A 107 4.68 -11.48 -5.89
N GLN A 108 4.50 -12.76 -5.58
CA GLN A 108 3.15 -13.30 -5.33
C GLN A 108 2.38 -12.49 -4.27
N ALA A 109 1.04 -12.46 -4.39
CA ALA A 109 0.15 -11.83 -3.44
C ALA A 109 0.39 -12.30 -2.00
N ARG A 110 0.64 -11.36 -1.09
CA ARG A 110 1.08 -11.65 0.27
C ARG A 110 0.70 -10.54 1.26
N TYR A 111 0.75 -10.87 2.55
CA TYR A 111 0.58 -9.91 3.64
C TYR A 111 1.60 -10.16 4.74
N GLY A 112 1.79 -9.16 5.61
CA GLY A 112 2.76 -9.24 6.72
C GLY A 112 4.23 -9.28 6.26
N HIS A 113 4.50 -8.91 5.01
CA HIS A 113 5.84 -8.67 4.49
C HIS A 113 6.29 -7.24 4.78
N THR A 114 7.54 -6.93 4.45
CA THR A 114 8.09 -5.57 4.53
C THR A 114 8.53 -5.10 3.15
N ILE A 115 8.40 -3.80 2.92
CA ILE A 115 8.94 -3.08 1.78
C ILE A 115 9.72 -1.87 2.31
N ASN A 116 10.86 -1.54 1.73
CA ASN A 116 11.63 -0.35 2.09
C ASN A 116 12.30 0.27 0.87
N MET A 117 12.44 1.59 0.85
CA MET A 117 13.14 2.31 -0.21
C MET A 117 14.65 2.33 0.07
N VAL A 118 15.46 1.93 -0.91
CA VAL A 118 16.92 1.97 -0.84
C VAL A 118 17.49 2.88 -1.91
N TYR A 119 18.64 3.48 -1.60
CA TYR A 119 19.35 4.41 -2.47
C TYR A 119 20.78 3.94 -2.68
N SER A 120 21.24 3.92 -3.92
CA SER A 120 22.61 3.53 -4.26
C SER A 120 23.08 4.28 -5.49
N HIS A 121 24.19 5.02 -5.37
CA HIS A 121 24.79 5.80 -6.46
C HIS A 121 23.80 6.67 -7.24
N GLY A 122 22.90 7.36 -6.54
CA GLY A 122 21.89 8.24 -7.16
C GLY A 122 20.68 7.51 -7.77
N LYS A 123 20.63 6.18 -7.68
CA LYS A 123 19.47 5.37 -8.08
C LYS A 123 18.63 4.99 -6.86
N ARG A 124 17.33 4.85 -7.05
CA ARG A 124 16.36 4.42 -6.02
C ARG A 124 15.65 3.15 -6.45
N ALA A 125 15.40 2.24 -5.51
CA ALA A 125 14.63 1.02 -5.73
C ALA A 125 13.94 0.60 -4.43
N CYS A 126 12.81 -0.11 -4.53
CA CYS A 126 12.21 -0.72 -3.35
C CYS A 126 12.71 -2.15 -3.17
N VAL A 127 13.08 -2.49 -1.95
CA VAL A 127 13.37 -3.85 -1.51
C VAL A 127 12.14 -4.41 -0.83
N LEU A 128 11.62 -5.54 -1.30
CA LEU A 128 10.49 -6.27 -0.71
C LEU A 128 10.93 -7.65 -0.24
N PHE A 129 10.55 -8.02 0.99
CA PHE A 129 10.95 -9.30 1.59
C PHE A 129 9.90 -9.88 2.54
N GLY A 130 9.82 -11.22 2.55
CA GLY A 130 9.06 -12.00 3.53
C GLY A 130 7.55 -12.05 3.28
N GLY A 131 6.80 -12.23 4.37
CA GLY A 131 5.33 -12.32 4.39
C GLY A 131 4.77 -13.72 4.19
N ARG A 132 3.44 -13.79 4.22
CA ARG A 132 2.67 -15.04 4.15
C ARG A 132 1.67 -14.99 3.00
N SER A 133 1.47 -16.14 2.37
CA SER A 133 0.47 -16.34 1.31
C SER A 133 -0.48 -17.47 1.67
N TYR A 134 -1.57 -17.60 0.92
CA TYR A 134 -2.34 -18.84 0.95
C TYR A 134 -1.52 -19.99 0.37
N MET A 135 -1.94 -21.22 0.71
CA MET A 135 -1.45 -22.43 0.05
C MET A 135 -1.54 -22.28 -1.49
N PRO A 136 -0.55 -22.78 -2.25
CA PRO A 136 -0.58 -22.77 -3.70
C PRO A 136 -1.85 -23.46 -4.24
N PRO A 137 -2.37 -23.07 -5.42
CA PRO A 137 -3.61 -23.62 -5.97
C PRO A 137 -3.66 -25.15 -6.04
N GLY A 138 -2.53 -25.83 -6.31
CA GLY A 138 -2.46 -27.29 -6.35
C GLY A 138 -2.50 -28.01 -4.99
N GLN A 139 -2.40 -27.26 -3.89
CA GLN A 139 -2.43 -27.79 -2.51
C GLN A 139 -3.59 -27.21 -1.68
N ARG A 140 -4.34 -26.26 -2.26
CA ARG A 140 -5.42 -25.55 -1.57
C ARG A 140 -6.76 -26.25 -1.83
N THR A 141 -7.33 -26.78 -0.75
CA THR A 141 -8.65 -27.42 -0.69
C THR A 141 -9.62 -26.54 0.11
N THR A 142 -10.89 -26.93 0.16
CA THR A 142 -11.90 -26.24 0.98
C THR A 142 -11.62 -26.38 2.48
N GLU A 143 -11.03 -27.50 2.91
CA GLU A 143 -10.68 -27.78 4.30
C GLU A 143 -9.51 -26.94 4.81
N ASN A 144 -8.56 -26.63 3.92
CA ASN A 144 -7.39 -25.80 4.24
C ASN A 144 -7.46 -24.41 3.58
N TRP A 145 -8.65 -23.96 3.18
CA TRP A 145 -8.82 -22.75 2.35
C TRP A 145 -8.18 -21.50 2.94
N ASN A 146 -8.21 -21.36 4.27
CA ASN A 146 -7.65 -20.22 5.00
C ASN A 146 -6.24 -20.48 5.56
N SER A 147 -5.66 -21.65 5.31
CA SER A 147 -4.31 -22.00 5.75
C SER A 147 -3.27 -21.19 4.98
N MET A 148 -2.25 -20.73 5.71
CA MET A 148 -1.22 -19.83 5.20
C MET A 148 0.17 -20.40 5.45
N THR A 149 1.03 -20.24 4.46
CA THR A 149 2.45 -20.59 4.54
C THR A 149 3.29 -19.33 4.44
N ASP A 150 4.50 -19.39 4.97
CA ASP A 150 5.48 -18.34 4.72
C ASP A 150 5.87 -18.36 3.24
N CYS A 151 6.06 -17.19 2.66
CA CYS A 151 6.57 -17.08 1.29
C CYS A 151 8.02 -17.57 1.25
N SER A 152 8.46 -18.09 0.09
CA SER A 152 9.88 -18.39 -0.12
C SER A 152 10.74 -17.13 0.14
N PRO A 153 11.93 -17.26 0.77
CA PRO A 153 12.74 -16.12 1.25
C PRO A 153 13.49 -15.40 0.11
N HIS A 154 12.80 -15.07 -0.97
CA HIS A 154 13.29 -14.23 -2.05
C HIS A 154 13.24 -12.75 -1.67
N VAL A 155 14.17 -11.98 -2.22
CA VAL A 155 14.25 -10.52 -2.07
C VAL A 155 13.91 -9.92 -3.42
N TYR A 156 12.85 -9.12 -3.47
CA TYR A 156 12.45 -8.46 -4.70
C TYR A 156 12.98 -7.03 -4.73
N LEU A 157 13.63 -6.66 -5.82
CA LEU A 157 13.94 -5.29 -6.17
C LEU A 157 12.87 -4.77 -7.13
N ILE A 158 12.32 -3.59 -6.82
CA ILE A 158 11.28 -2.95 -7.62
C ILE A 158 11.77 -1.56 -8.03
N ASP A 159 11.89 -1.35 -9.33
CA ASP A 159 12.10 -0.02 -9.91
C ASP A 159 10.75 0.70 -10.02
N LEU A 160 10.61 1.86 -9.40
CA LEU A 160 9.35 2.63 -9.42
C LEU A 160 9.13 3.46 -10.69
N GLU A 161 10.17 3.72 -11.48
CA GLU A 161 10.04 4.45 -12.74
C GLU A 161 9.25 3.59 -13.74
N PHE A 162 9.65 2.33 -13.90
CA PHE A 162 9.05 1.41 -14.86
C PHE A 162 8.16 0.32 -14.26
N GLY A 163 8.19 0.12 -12.93
CA GLY A 163 7.47 -0.97 -12.27
C GLY A 163 8.15 -2.34 -12.42
N CYS A 164 9.41 -2.38 -12.84
CA CYS A 164 10.13 -3.63 -13.08
C CYS A 164 10.52 -4.32 -11.76
N CYS A 165 10.13 -5.59 -11.62
CA CYS A 165 10.46 -6.46 -10.50
C CYS A 165 11.53 -7.49 -10.89
N THR A 166 12.52 -7.70 -10.03
CA THR A 166 13.52 -8.78 -10.12
C THR A 166 13.71 -9.44 -8.76
N SER A 167 13.79 -10.77 -8.71
CA SER A 167 13.82 -11.60 -7.49
C SER A 167 15.20 -12.19 -7.15
#